data_AF-A0A7Y2BLB6-F1
#
_entry.id   AF-A0A7Y2BLB6-F1
#
_cell.length_a   1.000
_cell.length_b   1.000
_cell.length_c   1.000
_cell.angle_alpha   90.00
_cell.angle_beta   90.00
_cell.angle_gamma   90.00
#
_symmetry.space_group_name_H-M   'P 1'
#
loop_
_entity.id
_entity.type
_entity.pdbx_description
1 polymer ?
#
loop_
_entity_poly.entity_id
_entity_poly.type
_entity_poly.pdbx_seq_one_letter_code
_entity_poly.pdbx_strand_id
1 'polypeptide(L)'
;MRLRFTLVFGIVLLGGCNLSIPNGLFGCGQAADCPSGYFCWSSDSRCYDSKEPECAPRTCEEIIADFASLGIPIECGALPDGCDGSIECGGCPQGEACGANGQNFICGCEENSCSNFAGGAECGVIPTRCGGDEQAVFCGTCLGSQVCVDNRCVCPAGEDCGEGCGNRCDPDQVCVEGECCAPTYPCAENECSPPGGFPDGCGGITQCPECKDGEDCVLSNELVFECLGDCTCEAQGVECGNATICGSPTLCGTCQANGFDDGFRCLGGRCVCADQFEANDDVKDATLLCGPGAGSNCMQDFWGVEVQATLHDSQDLDFYELRVLDAPTPIIAQALGGPGDRLLFLTYLCPDGRMGLDECSGWEEVIDGTKYCISDDEVVVIERRCEPDSTGGPEPGVGTVRVIVSANQLDGTCFPYELQILASYQIELPGDF
;
A
#
# COMPACT_ATOMS: atom_id res chain seq x y z
N MET A 1 58.24 -50.09 2.90
CA MET A 1 56.99 -50.49 2.22
C MET A 1 56.36 -49.21 1.68
N ARG A 2 56.49 -48.94 0.38
CA ARG A 2 56.00 -47.71 -0.27
C ARG A 2 54.63 -48.02 -0.88
N LEU A 3 53.57 -47.38 -0.40
CA LEU A 3 52.28 -47.35 -1.10
C LEU A 3 52.09 -45.94 -1.65
N ARG A 4 52.13 -45.82 -2.98
CA ARG A 4 51.77 -44.62 -3.73
C ARG A 4 50.24 -44.62 -3.87
N PHE A 5 49.56 -43.65 -3.27
CA PHE A 5 48.18 -43.34 -3.62
C PHE A 5 48.19 -42.30 -4.74
N THR A 6 48.00 -42.80 -5.96
CA THR A 6 47.77 -41.98 -7.15
C THR A 6 46.32 -41.52 -7.10
N LEU A 7 46.06 -40.26 -6.72
CA LEU A 7 44.73 -39.67 -6.81
C LEU A 7 44.47 -39.34 -8.28
N VAL A 8 43.55 -40.11 -8.89
CA VAL A 8 43.09 -39.93 -10.26
C VAL A 8 42.30 -38.62 -10.33
N PHE A 9 42.86 -37.63 -11.03
CA PHE A 9 42.13 -36.44 -11.48
C PHE A 9 41.07 -36.89 -12.49
N GLY A 10 39.84 -37.12 -12.00
CA GLY A 10 38.66 -37.28 -12.84
C GLY A 10 38.17 -35.92 -13.32
N ILE A 11 38.85 -35.36 -14.33
CA ILE A 11 38.29 -34.23 -15.10
C ILE A 11 37.12 -34.81 -15.90
N VAL A 12 35.91 -34.62 -15.38
CA VAL A 12 34.69 -34.78 -16.15
C VAL A 12 34.60 -33.58 -17.09
N LEU A 13 35.13 -33.77 -18.30
CA LEU A 13 34.86 -32.92 -19.46
C LEU A 13 33.40 -33.12 -19.88
N LEU A 14 32.48 -32.40 -19.25
CA LEU A 14 31.14 -32.16 -19.81
C LEU A 14 31.25 -31.01 -20.82
N GLY A 15 31.81 -31.32 -21.98
CA GLY A 15 31.61 -30.49 -23.16
C GLY A 15 30.16 -30.63 -23.65
N GLY A 16 29.42 -29.53 -23.70
CA GLY A 16 28.28 -29.39 -24.61
C GLY A 16 26.88 -29.24 -24.03
N CYS A 17 26.69 -29.09 -22.71
CA CYS A 17 25.40 -28.61 -22.20
C CYS A 17 25.39 -27.07 -22.28
N ASN A 18 24.82 -26.53 -23.35
CA ASN A 18 24.41 -25.12 -23.36
C ASN A 18 23.34 -24.99 -22.27
N LEU A 19 23.73 -24.53 -21.09
CA LEU A 19 22.83 -24.31 -19.98
C LEU A 19 21.96 -23.11 -20.34
N SER A 20 20.89 -23.34 -21.09
CA SER A 20 19.90 -22.31 -21.39
C SER A 20 19.11 -22.07 -20.11
N ILE A 21 19.28 -20.87 -19.55
CA ILE A 21 18.53 -20.43 -18.38
C ILE A 21 17.09 -20.15 -18.88
N PRO A 22 16.07 -20.75 -18.28
CA PRO A 22 14.69 -20.44 -18.62
C PRO A 22 14.38 -18.96 -18.40
N ASN A 23 13.69 -18.35 -19.37
CA ASN A 23 13.17 -17.00 -19.24
C ASN A 23 12.26 -16.86 -18.01
N GLY A 24 12.32 -15.71 -17.35
CA GLY A 24 11.49 -15.42 -16.19
C GLY A 24 11.97 -16.06 -14.87
N LEU A 25 13.10 -16.78 -14.86
CA LEU A 25 13.58 -17.48 -13.66
C LEU A 25 14.13 -16.54 -12.58
N PHE A 26 14.79 -15.46 -12.99
CA PHE A 26 15.40 -14.47 -12.10
C PHE A 26 14.55 -13.20 -12.06
N GLY A 27 14.34 -12.65 -10.86
CA GLY A 27 13.76 -11.32 -10.68
C GLY A 27 14.81 -10.23 -10.90
N CYS A 28 14.39 -9.03 -11.28
CA CYS A 28 15.25 -7.88 -11.50
C CYS A 28 14.48 -6.56 -11.29
N GLY A 29 15.16 -5.57 -10.73
CA GLY A 29 14.72 -4.16 -10.71
C GLY A 29 15.46 -3.30 -11.73
N GLN A 30 16.63 -3.75 -12.20
CA GLN A 30 17.46 -3.06 -13.19
C GLN A 30 18.20 -4.06 -14.09
N ALA A 31 18.74 -3.58 -15.22
CA ALA A 31 19.39 -4.43 -16.21
C ALA A 31 20.61 -5.20 -15.67
N ALA A 32 21.28 -4.69 -14.64
CA ALA A 32 22.44 -5.32 -14.03
C ALA A 32 22.10 -6.59 -13.21
N ASP A 33 20.85 -6.75 -12.79
CA ASP A 33 20.41 -7.90 -11.99
C ASP A 33 20.30 -9.18 -12.83
N CYS A 34 20.35 -9.06 -14.16
CA CYS A 34 20.19 -10.16 -15.08
C CYS A 34 21.52 -10.82 -15.48
N PRO A 35 21.54 -12.16 -15.63
CA PRO A 35 22.70 -12.87 -16.18
C PRO A 35 23.14 -12.30 -17.54
N SER A 36 24.42 -12.41 -17.86
CA SER A 36 24.95 -11.91 -19.13
C SER A 36 24.21 -12.50 -20.33
N GLY A 37 23.67 -11.62 -21.19
CA GLY A 37 22.84 -12.00 -22.34
C GLY A 37 21.33 -11.94 -22.07
N TYR A 38 20.91 -11.63 -20.85
CA TYR A 38 19.52 -11.42 -20.46
C TYR A 38 19.23 -9.93 -20.24
N PHE A 39 17.97 -9.55 -20.34
CA PHE A 39 17.44 -8.21 -20.18
C PHE A 39 16.37 -8.23 -19.10
N CYS A 40 16.36 -7.21 -18.24
CA CYS A 40 15.29 -7.04 -17.28
C CYS A 40 14.06 -6.48 -17.98
N TRP A 41 12.94 -7.22 -17.93
CA TRP A 41 11.66 -6.74 -18.43
C TRP A 41 10.97 -5.97 -17.32
N SER A 42 10.54 -4.76 -17.65
CA SER A 42 9.84 -3.85 -16.75
C SER A 42 8.41 -4.30 -16.45
N SER A 43 7.77 -5.03 -17.38
CA SER A 43 6.39 -5.54 -17.23
C SER A 43 6.19 -6.55 -16.10
N ASP A 44 7.19 -7.37 -15.77
CA ASP A 44 7.07 -8.40 -14.74
C ASP A 44 8.28 -8.50 -13.79
N SER A 45 9.23 -7.56 -13.91
CA SER A 45 10.45 -7.50 -13.12
C SER A 45 11.26 -8.80 -13.17
N ARG A 46 11.37 -9.41 -14.36
CA ARG A 46 12.14 -10.66 -14.56
C ARG A 46 13.09 -10.60 -15.75
N CYS A 47 14.06 -11.50 -15.73
CA CYS A 47 15.11 -11.59 -16.74
C CYS A 47 14.74 -12.50 -17.92
N TYR A 48 14.98 -12.01 -19.13
CA TYR A 48 14.71 -12.71 -20.40
C TYR A 48 15.90 -12.64 -21.35
N ASP A 49 16.12 -13.67 -22.15
CA ASP A 49 17.20 -13.76 -23.16
C ASP A 49 17.02 -12.82 -24.37
N SER A 50 15.97 -11.99 -24.35
CA SER A 50 15.63 -11.03 -25.39
C SER A 50 15.15 -9.73 -24.76
N LYS A 51 15.31 -8.62 -25.51
CA LYS A 51 14.81 -7.32 -25.07
C LYS A 51 13.30 -7.36 -24.95
N GLU A 52 12.78 -6.62 -23.98
CA GLU A 52 11.34 -6.45 -23.82
C GLU A 52 10.76 -5.93 -25.14
N PRO A 53 9.81 -6.64 -25.76
CA PRO A 53 9.11 -6.11 -26.91
C PRO A 53 8.41 -4.82 -26.51
N GLU A 54 8.36 -3.84 -27.40
CA GLU A 54 7.54 -2.65 -27.16
C GLU A 54 6.12 -3.09 -26.83
N CYS A 55 5.59 -2.60 -25.70
CA CYS A 55 4.26 -2.96 -25.27
C CYS A 55 3.25 -2.54 -26.35
N ALA A 56 2.56 -3.52 -26.92
CA ALA A 56 1.53 -3.29 -27.91
C ALA A 56 0.18 -3.26 -27.18
N PRO A 57 -0.53 -2.12 -27.18
CA PRO A 57 -1.86 -2.03 -26.57
C PRO A 57 -2.77 -3.09 -27.14
N ARG A 58 -3.46 -3.81 -26.25
CA ARG A 58 -4.40 -4.86 -26.63
C ARG A 58 -5.64 -4.25 -27.26
N THR A 59 -6.26 -4.96 -28.20
CA THR A 59 -7.53 -4.49 -28.78
C THR A 59 -8.68 -4.76 -27.83
N CYS A 60 -9.77 -4.00 -27.98
CA CYS A 60 -10.99 -4.26 -27.21
C CYS A 60 -11.50 -5.69 -27.35
N GLU A 61 -11.38 -6.30 -28.53
CA GLU A 61 -11.82 -7.68 -28.78
C GLU A 61 -11.01 -8.68 -27.95
N GLU A 62 -9.70 -8.47 -27.83
CA GLU A 62 -8.82 -9.31 -27.02
C GLU A 62 -9.13 -9.18 -25.53
N ILE A 63 -9.32 -7.95 -25.04
CA ILE A 63 -9.61 -7.69 -23.64
C ILE A 63 -10.99 -8.25 -23.26
N ILE A 64 -12.01 -7.99 -24.09
CA ILE A 64 -13.37 -8.52 -23.86
C ILE A 64 -13.38 -10.05 -23.87
N ALA A 65 -12.63 -10.69 -24.77
CA ALA A 65 -12.55 -12.15 -24.83
C ALA A 65 -11.93 -12.76 -23.55
N ASP A 66 -10.92 -12.11 -22.97
CA ASP A 66 -10.31 -12.57 -21.72
C ASP A 66 -11.29 -12.49 -20.55
N PHE A 67 -11.97 -11.35 -20.37
CA PHE A 67 -12.99 -11.22 -19.33
C PHE A 67 -14.15 -12.19 -19.54
N ALA A 68 -14.57 -12.42 -20.79
CA ALA A 68 -15.58 -13.41 -21.12
C ALA A 68 -15.15 -14.85 -20.74
N SER A 69 -13.85 -15.18 -20.86
CA SER A 69 -13.32 -16.49 -20.43
C SER A 69 -13.42 -16.70 -18.91
N LEU A 70 -13.45 -15.61 -18.14
CA LEU A 70 -13.66 -15.59 -16.69
C LEU A 70 -15.13 -15.49 -16.30
N GLY A 71 -16.04 -15.44 -17.28
CA GLY A 71 -17.47 -15.27 -17.06
C GLY A 71 -17.90 -13.84 -16.69
N ILE A 72 -17.06 -12.85 -16.98
CA ILE A 72 -17.34 -11.43 -16.76
C ILE A 72 -17.74 -10.80 -18.10
N PRO A 73 -19.01 -10.41 -18.28
CA PRO A 73 -19.43 -9.72 -19.48
C PRO A 73 -18.89 -8.28 -19.49
N ILE A 74 -18.51 -7.79 -20.67
CA ILE A 74 -18.05 -6.42 -20.90
C ILE A 74 -18.73 -5.91 -22.17
N GLU A 75 -19.49 -4.82 -22.06
CA GLU A 75 -20.27 -4.22 -23.14
C GLU A 75 -19.82 -2.79 -23.45
N CYS A 76 -19.22 -2.10 -22.48
CA CYS A 76 -18.85 -0.69 -22.58
C CYS A 76 -17.74 -0.28 -21.58
N GLY A 77 -17.12 0.88 -21.83
CA GLY A 77 -16.29 1.62 -20.87
C GLY A 77 -14.77 1.55 -21.11
N ALA A 78 -14.03 2.34 -20.33
CA ALA A 78 -12.57 2.38 -20.34
C ALA A 78 -11.98 1.13 -19.68
N LEU A 79 -11.18 0.38 -20.42
CA LEU A 79 -10.48 -0.81 -19.94
C LEU A 79 -8.96 -0.59 -20.02
N PRO A 80 -8.17 -1.19 -19.11
CA PRO A 80 -6.72 -1.13 -19.21
C PRO A 80 -6.24 -1.85 -20.48
N ASP A 81 -5.38 -1.19 -21.26
CA ASP A 81 -4.90 -1.73 -22.54
C ASP A 81 -3.74 -2.73 -22.41
N GLY A 82 -3.27 -2.96 -21.18
CA GLY A 82 -2.15 -3.83 -20.85
C GLY A 82 -0.77 -3.17 -20.92
N CYS A 83 -0.71 -1.86 -21.21
CA CYS A 83 0.51 -1.06 -21.40
C CYS A 83 0.46 0.27 -20.62
N ASP A 84 -0.09 0.27 -19.41
CA ASP A 84 -0.34 1.46 -18.56
C ASP A 84 -1.27 2.52 -19.17
N GLY A 85 -1.90 2.22 -20.31
CA GLY A 85 -2.93 3.02 -20.96
C GLY A 85 -4.34 2.49 -20.71
N SER A 86 -5.33 3.25 -21.19
CA SER A 86 -6.73 2.84 -21.22
C SER A 86 -7.29 2.93 -22.62
N ILE A 87 -8.10 1.94 -23.01
CA ILE A 87 -8.82 1.91 -24.28
C ILE A 87 -10.33 1.93 -24.00
N GLU A 88 -11.05 2.78 -24.73
CA GLU A 88 -12.51 2.85 -24.67
C GLU A 88 -13.11 1.73 -25.53
N CYS A 89 -13.79 0.80 -24.88
CA CYS A 89 -14.34 -0.39 -25.52
C CYS A 89 -15.86 -0.38 -25.51
N GLY A 90 -16.45 -0.75 -26.65
CA GLY A 90 -17.90 -0.84 -26.79
C GLY A 90 -18.61 0.52 -26.75
N GLY A 91 -19.89 0.49 -26.41
CA GLY A 91 -20.73 1.68 -26.38
C GLY A 91 -22.20 1.29 -26.21
N CYS A 92 -22.90 2.03 -25.36
CA CYS A 92 -24.26 1.67 -25.02
C CYS A 92 -25.27 2.14 -26.07
N PRO A 93 -26.34 1.36 -26.31
CA PRO A 93 -27.51 1.79 -27.05
C PRO A 93 -28.06 3.13 -26.55
N GLN A 94 -28.80 3.84 -27.41
CA GLN A 94 -29.41 5.11 -27.04
C GLN A 94 -30.35 4.94 -25.84
N GLY A 95 -30.12 5.71 -24.78
CA GLY A 95 -30.90 5.66 -23.53
C GLY A 95 -30.27 4.80 -22.43
N GLU A 96 -29.09 4.23 -22.68
CA GLU A 96 -28.31 3.48 -21.70
C GLU A 96 -26.99 4.18 -21.40
N ALA A 97 -26.49 4.00 -20.18
CA ALA A 97 -25.21 4.49 -19.70
C ALA A 97 -24.35 3.31 -19.24
N CYS A 98 -23.04 3.42 -19.47
CA CYS A 98 -22.11 2.40 -19.04
C CYS A 98 -21.94 2.41 -17.52
N GLY A 99 -22.06 1.26 -16.86
CA GLY A 99 -21.93 1.18 -15.40
C GLY A 99 -23.21 1.52 -14.63
N ALA A 100 -24.34 1.73 -15.32
CA ALA A 100 -25.61 1.98 -14.67
C ALA A 100 -26.04 0.81 -13.77
N ASN A 101 -26.85 1.09 -12.75
CA ASN A 101 -27.31 0.10 -11.76
C ASN A 101 -26.19 -0.58 -10.97
N GLY A 102 -25.02 0.07 -10.84
CA GLY A 102 -23.86 -0.43 -10.11
C GLY A 102 -23.15 -1.62 -10.78
N GLN A 103 -23.45 -1.89 -12.05
CA GLN A 103 -22.83 -2.96 -12.83
C GLN A 103 -21.79 -2.39 -13.78
N ASN A 104 -20.56 -2.24 -13.29
CA ASN A 104 -19.43 -1.72 -14.08
C ASN A 104 -19.29 -2.48 -15.41
N PHE A 105 -18.99 -1.74 -16.47
CA PHE A 105 -18.74 -2.24 -17.83
C PHE A 105 -19.92 -2.88 -18.56
N ILE A 106 -21.11 -2.85 -17.96
CA ILE A 106 -22.35 -3.30 -18.58
C ILE A 106 -23.22 -2.10 -18.92
N CYS A 107 -23.89 -2.16 -20.07
CA CYS A 107 -24.84 -1.13 -20.43
C CYS A 107 -26.13 -1.32 -19.62
N GLY A 108 -26.58 -0.23 -19.01
CA GLY A 108 -27.84 -0.22 -18.29
C GLY A 108 -28.53 1.10 -18.45
N CYS A 109 -29.84 1.12 -18.25
CA CYS A 109 -30.59 2.36 -18.11
C CYS A 109 -30.44 2.90 -16.69
N GLU A 110 -30.52 4.22 -16.55
CA GLU A 110 -30.73 4.86 -15.25
C GLU A 110 -32.12 4.44 -14.71
N GLU A 111 -32.22 4.13 -13.41
CA GLU A 111 -33.50 3.69 -12.83
C GLU A 111 -34.55 4.80 -12.94
N ASN A 112 -35.79 4.40 -13.25
CA ASN A 112 -36.89 5.35 -13.20
C ASN A 112 -37.23 5.65 -11.74
N SER A 113 -37.15 6.92 -11.38
CA SER A 113 -37.78 7.48 -10.21
C SER A 113 -39.09 8.16 -10.59
N CYS A 114 -39.91 8.47 -9.60
CA CYS A 114 -41.11 9.26 -9.83
C CYS A 114 -40.79 10.64 -10.39
N SER A 115 -39.61 11.20 -10.14
CA SER A 115 -39.23 12.53 -10.64
C SER A 115 -38.70 12.52 -12.08
N ASN A 116 -38.07 11.43 -12.54
CA ASN A 116 -37.47 11.38 -13.88
C ASN A 116 -38.36 10.69 -14.94
N PHE A 117 -39.34 9.86 -14.53
CA PHE A 117 -40.20 9.13 -15.46
C PHE A 117 -41.19 10.07 -16.17
N ALA A 118 -41.12 10.12 -17.51
CA ALA A 118 -41.98 10.94 -18.37
C ALA A 118 -42.06 12.44 -17.96
N GLY A 119 -41.00 12.97 -17.35
CA GLY A 119 -40.94 14.35 -16.86
C GLY A 119 -41.59 14.59 -15.49
N GLY A 120 -41.84 13.53 -14.72
CA GLY A 120 -42.38 13.58 -13.36
C GLY A 120 -43.74 12.89 -13.24
N ALA A 121 -43.73 11.66 -12.75
CA ALA A 121 -44.92 10.90 -12.35
C ALA A 121 -45.41 11.37 -10.98
N GLU A 122 -46.66 11.83 -10.92
CA GLU A 122 -47.33 12.33 -9.70
C GLU A 122 -48.16 11.23 -9.02
N CYS A 123 -48.44 10.14 -9.73
CA CYS A 123 -49.31 9.08 -9.23
C CYS A 123 -49.12 7.75 -9.98
N GLY A 124 -49.70 6.70 -9.41
CA GLY A 124 -49.77 5.39 -10.03
C GLY A 124 -48.47 4.61 -9.90
N VAL A 125 -48.35 3.54 -10.69
CA VAL A 125 -47.18 2.67 -10.69
C VAL A 125 -46.40 2.91 -11.97
N ILE A 126 -45.08 3.03 -11.86
CA ILE A 126 -44.14 3.13 -12.99
C ILE A 126 -43.16 1.94 -12.94
N PRO A 127 -42.62 1.49 -14.08
CA PRO A 127 -41.60 0.44 -14.08
C PRO A 127 -40.27 0.98 -13.53
N THR A 128 -39.57 0.24 -12.66
CA THR A 128 -38.26 0.65 -12.12
C THR A 128 -37.15 0.67 -13.18
N ARG A 129 -37.29 -0.12 -14.26
CA ARG A 129 -36.28 -0.29 -15.31
C ARG A 129 -36.82 0.13 -16.68
N CYS A 130 -35.95 0.52 -17.60
CA CYS A 130 -36.31 0.60 -19.02
C CYS A 130 -36.55 -0.83 -19.55
N GLY A 131 -37.82 -1.25 -19.61
CA GLY A 131 -38.26 -2.40 -20.41
C GLY A 131 -38.53 -3.73 -19.68
N GLY A 132 -38.73 -3.76 -18.37
CA GLY A 132 -39.09 -5.00 -17.64
C GLY A 132 -40.27 -4.84 -16.68
N ASP A 133 -41.24 -5.77 -16.76
CA ASP A 133 -42.52 -5.74 -16.04
C ASP A 133 -42.46 -6.20 -14.56
N GLU A 134 -41.27 -6.53 -14.04
CA GLU A 134 -41.16 -7.33 -12.81
C GLU A 134 -40.87 -6.51 -11.54
N GLN A 135 -40.56 -5.23 -11.66
CA GLN A 135 -40.28 -4.34 -10.54
C GLN A 135 -40.88 -2.95 -10.81
N ALA A 136 -41.59 -2.40 -9.82
CA ALA A 136 -42.45 -1.25 -10.01
C ALA A 136 -42.33 -0.26 -8.85
N VAL A 137 -42.21 1.03 -9.16
CA VAL A 137 -42.21 2.13 -8.18
C VAL A 137 -43.63 2.69 -8.09
N PHE A 138 -44.15 2.81 -6.87
CA PHE A 138 -45.42 3.48 -6.64
C PHE A 138 -45.18 4.97 -6.35
N CYS A 139 -45.68 5.82 -7.23
CA CYS A 139 -45.49 7.28 -7.18
C CYS A 139 -46.63 8.03 -6.47
N GLY A 140 -47.43 7.32 -5.68
CA GLY A 140 -48.51 7.90 -4.90
C GLY A 140 -49.89 7.80 -5.56
N THR A 141 -50.89 8.36 -4.89
CA THR A 141 -52.27 8.48 -5.37
C THR A 141 -52.65 9.94 -5.58
N CYS A 142 -53.56 10.21 -6.51
CA CYS A 142 -54.13 11.54 -6.66
C CYS A 142 -55.10 11.91 -5.54
N LEU A 143 -55.30 13.20 -5.39
CA LEU A 143 -55.84 13.80 -4.18
C LEU A 143 -57.21 14.38 -4.43
N GLY A 144 -58.05 14.38 -3.40
CA GLY A 144 -59.44 14.77 -3.53
C GLY A 144 -60.16 13.93 -4.58
N SER A 145 -60.81 14.61 -5.54
CA SER A 145 -61.54 13.98 -6.66
C SER A 145 -60.70 13.79 -7.92
N GLN A 146 -59.39 14.04 -7.87
CA GLN A 146 -58.52 13.87 -9.03
C GLN A 146 -58.30 12.38 -9.35
N VAL A 147 -58.11 12.08 -10.63
CA VAL A 147 -57.89 10.72 -11.12
C VAL A 147 -56.49 10.61 -11.72
N CYS A 148 -55.84 9.48 -11.48
CA CYS A 148 -54.52 9.20 -12.06
C CYS A 148 -54.70 8.75 -13.51
N VAL A 149 -54.25 9.57 -14.46
CA VAL A 149 -54.25 9.28 -15.90
C VAL A 149 -52.85 9.51 -16.41
N ASP A 150 -52.26 8.48 -17.04
CA ASP A 150 -50.89 8.51 -17.56
C ASP A 150 -49.86 9.03 -16.52
N ASN A 151 -49.98 8.53 -15.28
CA ASN A 151 -49.14 8.89 -14.13
C ASN A 151 -49.17 10.38 -13.75
N ARG A 152 -50.22 11.12 -14.16
CA ARG A 152 -50.49 12.51 -13.77
C ARG A 152 -51.84 12.63 -13.09
N CYS A 153 -51.92 13.51 -12.11
CA CYS A 153 -53.17 13.78 -11.43
C CYS A 153 -53.97 14.81 -12.19
N VAL A 154 -55.09 14.37 -12.76
CA VAL A 154 -55.98 15.22 -13.55
C VAL A 154 -57.33 15.34 -12.89
N CYS A 155 -57.88 16.55 -12.88
CA CYS A 155 -59.25 16.78 -12.44
C CYS A 155 -60.23 16.29 -13.52
N PRO A 156 -61.18 15.37 -13.20
CA PRO A 156 -62.18 14.94 -14.15
C PRO A 156 -63.00 16.12 -14.70
N ALA A 157 -63.33 16.07 -15.99
CA ALA A 157 -64.10 17.13 -16.64
C ALA A 157 -65.49 17.28 -15.99
N GLY A 158 -65.74 18.45 -15.37
CA GLY A 158 -67.00 18.77 -14.71
C GLY A 158 -66.98 18.73 -13.17
N GLU A 159 -65.85 18.36 -12.58
CA GLU A 159 -65.64 18.37 -11.11
C GLU A 159 -64.91 19.63 -10.64
N ASP A 160 -65.16 20.04 -9.40
CA ASP A 160 -64.42 21.11 -8.70
C ASP A 160 -63.39 20.47 -7.76
N CYS A 161 -62.16 20.34 -8.23
CA CYS A 161 -61.05 19.73 -7.49
C CYS A 161 -60.30 20.74 -6.60
N GLY A 162 -61.04 21.59 -5.89
CA GLY A 162 -60.60 22.84 -5.25
C GLY A 162 -59.27 22.80 -4.46
N GLU A 163 -58.54 23.93 -4.51
CA GLU A 163 -57.36 24.25 -3.70
C GLU A 163 -57.71 24.22 -2.20
N GLY A 164 -57.33 23.15 -1.50
CA GLY A 164 -57.99 22.74 -0.26
C GLY A 164 -57.68 23.51 1.03
N CYS A 165 -56.64 24.34 1.15
CA CYS A 165 -56.28 24.84 2.50
C CYS A 165 -56.65 26.30 2.84
N GLY A 166 -56.83 27.20 1.87
CA GLY A 166 -57.07 28.62 2.17
C GLY A 166 -56.15 29.16 3.30
N ASN A 167 -56.71 29.91 4.28
CA ASN A 167 -56.01 30.41 5.48
C ASN A 167 -56.23 29.53 6.74
N ARG A 168 -56.44 28.21 6.58
CA ARG A 168 -56.79 27.33 7.72
C ARG A 168 -55.61 26.63 8.39
N CYS A 169 -54.42 26.71 7.82
CA CYS A 169 -53.23 26.12 8.44
C CYS A 169 -52.65 27.07 9.49
N ASP A 170 -52.11 26.49 10.56
CA ASP A 170 -51.31 27.26 11.51
C ASP A 170 -50.08 27.87 10.80
N PRO A 171 -49.47 28.96 11.31
CA PRO A 171 -48.33 29.62 10.67
C PRO A 171 -47.14 28.68 10.36
N ASP A 172 -47.05 27.59 11.11
CA ASP A 172 -45.97 26.61 11.04
C ASP A 172 -46.36 25.35 10.21
N GLN A 173 -47.50 25.38 9.51
CA GLN A 173 -48.02 24.28 8.70
C GLN A 173 -48.09 24.64 7.20
N VAL A 174 -47.83 23.66 6.34
CA VAL A 174 -47.86 23.80 4.88
C VAL A 174 -49.10 23.12 4.32
N CYS A 175 -49.76 23.75 3.35
CA CYS A 175 -50.87 23.11 2.65
C CYS A 175 -50.34 22.08 1.65
N VAL A 176 -50.64 20.81 1.91
CA VAL A 176 -50.24 19.70 1.07
C VAL A 176 -51.52 18.95 0.77
N GLU A 177 -51.90 18.90 -0.50
CA GLU A 177 -53.02 18.06 -0.94
C GLU A 177 -54.40 18.43 -0.36
N GLY A 178 -54.54 19.65 0.16
CA GLY A 178 -55.76 20.14 0.79
C GLY A 178 -55.85 19.87 2.30
N GLU A 179 -54.81 19.29 2.90
CA GLU A 179 -54.66 19.13 4.34
C GLU A 179 -53.47 19.95 4.86
N CYS A 180 -53.55 20.39 6.11
CA CYS A 180 -52.46 21.13 6.75
C CYS A 180 -51.43 20.13 7.30
N CYS A 181 -50.26 20.10 6.68
CA CYS A 181 -49.15 19.25 7.05
C CYS A 181 -48.21 20.01 7.99
N ALA A 182 -47.90 19.42 9.14
CA ALA A 182 -46.85 19.93 10.03
C ALA A 182 -45.52 19.27 9.62
N PRO A 183 -44.52 20.05 9.15
CA PRO A 183 -43.21 19.51 8.80
C PRO A 183 -42.63 18.68 9.95
N THR A 184 -42.21 17.45 9.66
CA THR A 184 -41.89 16.46 10.71
C THR A 184 -40.45 16.54 11.19
N TYR A 185 -39.64 17.44 10.63
CA TYR A 185 -38.20 17.52 10.91
C TYR A 185 -37.82 18.84 11.61
N PRO A 186 -38.07 18.97 12.93
CA PRO A 186 -37.37 19.99 13.70
C PRO A 186 -35.94 19.48 13.87
N CYS A 187 -34.99 20.04 13.10
CA CYS A 187 -33.57 19.74 13.27
C CYS A 187 -33.21 19.82 14.75
N ALA A 188 -32.66 18.74 15.29
CA ALA A 188 -32.25 18.72 16.69
C ALA A 188 -31.05 19.66 16.91
N GLU A 189 -30.75 19.96 18.18
CA GLU A 189 -29.53 20.67 18.52
C GLU A 189 -28.33 19.82 18.05
N ASN A 190 -27.51 20.36 17.14
CA ASN A 190 -26.34 19.72 16.50
C ASN A 190 -26.57 18.91 15.20
N GLU A 191 -27.78 18.94 14.63
CA GLU A 191 -28.04 18.38 13.29
C GLU A 191 -27.80 19.40 12.18
N CYS A 192 -27.35 18.91 11.03
CA CYS A 192 -27.11 19.68 9.81
C CYS A 192 -27.72 18.98 8.60
N SER A 193 -27.72 19.62 7.43
CA SER A 193 -28.25 19.01 6.20
C SER A 193 -27.25 19.07 5.06
N PRO A 194 -27.21 18.04 4.18
CA PRO A 194 -26.37 18.05 3.00
C PRO A 194 -26.81 19.12 1.99
N PRO A 195 -25.98 19.46 1.00
CA PRO A 195 -26.37 20.34 -0.10
C PRO A 195 -27.65 19.84 -0.77
N GLY A 196 -28.74 20.60 -0.63
CA GLY A 196 -30.07 20.21 -1.13
C GLY A 196 -31.10 19.87 -0.05
N GLY A 197 -30.71 19.77 1.23
CA GLY A 197 -31.64 19.62 2.36
C GLY A 197 -32.32 18.24 2.45
N PHE A 198 -33.26 18.10 3.40
CA PHE A 198 -34.06 16.88 3.58
C PHE A 198 -35.52 17.08 3.17
N PRO A 199 -36.21 16.06 2.67
CA PRO A 199 -37.66 16.11 2.50
C PRO A 199 -38.34 16.34 3.86
N ASP A 200 -39.19 17.35 3.95
CA ASP A 200 -39.84 17.74 5.22
C ASP A 200 -41.08 16.89 5.59
N GLY A 201 -41.40 15.90 4.74
CA GLY A 201 -42.60 15.05 4.84
C GLY A 201 -43.87 15.72 4.30
N CYS A 202 -43.77 16.98 3.85
CA CYS A 202 -44.84 17.84 3.34
C CYS A 202 -44.57 18.28 1.89
N GLY A 203 -43.68 17.60 1.18
CA GLY A 203 -43.31 17.93 -0.22
C GLY A 203 -42.38 19.13 -0.37
N GLY A 204 -41.90 19.70 0.75
CA GLY A 204 -40.88 20.73 0.80
C GLY A 204 -39.50 20.17 1.17
N ILE A 205 -38.54 21.08 1.30
CA ILE A 205 -37.17 20.78 1.71
C ILE A 205 -36.87 21.54 3.00
N THR A 206 -36.49 20.84 4.06
CA THR A 206 -35.92 21.41 5.28
C THR A 206 -34.41 21.56 5.13
N GLN A 207 -33.92 22.76 5.42
CA GLN A 207 -32.50 23.06 5.57
C GLN A 207 -32.20 23.19 7.05
N CYS A 208 -31.34 22.33 7.59
CA CYS A 208 -30.85 22.50 8.94
C CYS A 208 -29.76 23.59 8.97
N PRO A 209 -29.50 24.20 10.14
CA PRO A 209 -28.46 25.21 10.27
C PRO A 209 -27.10 24.70 9.77
N GLU A 210 -26.31 25.61 9.20
CA GLU A 210 -24.91 25.32 8.90
C GLU A 210 -24.15 25.04 10.20
N CYS A 211 -23.18 24.14 10.12
CA CYS A 211 -22.30 23.83 11.24
C CYS A 211 -21.45 25.06 11.63
N LYS A 212 -20.97 25.08 12.88
CA LYS A 212 -20.13 26.19 13.34
C LYS A 212 -18.75 26.11 12.69
N ASP A 213 -17.99 27.21 12.75
CA ASP A 213 -16.63 27.26 12.20
C ASP A 213 -15.77 26.10 12.75
N GLY A 214 -15.25 25.26 11.85
CA GLY A 214 -14.43 24.08 12.19
C GLY A 214 -15.22 22.79 12.43
N GLU A 215 -16.51 22.75 12.08
CA GLU A 215 -17.33 21.54 12.07
C GLU A 215 -17.78 21.23 10.64
N ASP A 216 -17.79 19.93 10.29
CA ASP A 216 -18.27 19.42 9.01
C ASP A 216 -19.62 18.70 9.18
N CYS A 217 -20.49 18.87 8.20
CA CYS A 217 -21.77 18.17 8.16
C CYS A 217 -21.60 16.76 7.56
N VAL A 218 -21.68 15.73 8.39
CA VAL A 218 -21.35 14.35 7.99
C VAL A 218 -22.43 13.36 8.40
N LEU A 219 -22.58 12.31 7.58
CA LEU A 219 -23.53 11.23 7.84
C LEU A 219 -22.97 10.34 8.96
N SER A 220 -23.63 10.37 10.11
CA SER A 220 -23.31 9.52 11.25
C SER A 220 -23.75 8.07 11.01
N ASN A 221 -23.24 7.18 11.87
CA ASN A 221 -23.53 5.74 11.82
C ASN A 221 -25.02 5.42 12.09
N GLU A 222 -25.76 6.38 12.64
CA GLU A 222 -27.20 6.27 12.92
C GLU A 222 -28.06 6.76 11.73
N LEU A 223 -27.44 7.02 10.57
CA LEU A 223 -28.07 7.56 9.36
C LEU A 223 -28.63 8.99 9.55
N VAL A 224 -28.02 9.76 10.44
CA VAL A 224 -28.36 11.17 10.71
C VAL A 224 -27.18 12.06 10.33
N PHE A 225 -27.44 13.24 9.75
CA PHE A 225 -26.37 14.21 9.48
C PHE A 225 -26.14 15.10 10.69
N GLU A 226 -24.92 15.09 11.20
CA GLU A 226 -24.52 15.80 12.42
C GLU A 226 -23.32 16.70 12.14
N CYS A 227 -23.25 17.81 12.86
CA CYS A 227 -22.04 18.62 12.91
C CYS A 227 -21.01 17.91 13.79
N LEU A 228 -20.00 17.34 13.14
CA LEU A 228 -18.83 16.78 13.82
C LEU A 228 -17.65 17.74 13.65
N GLY A 229 -16.74 17.75 14.61
CA GLY A 229 -15.51 18.55 14.49
C GLY A 229 -14.73 18.18 13.23
N ASP A 230 -13.93 19.13 12.75
CA ASP A 230 -13.09 19.10 11.55
C ASP A 230 -12.72 17.66 11.10
N CYS A 231 -13.33 17.22 10.00
CA CYS A 231 -13.25 15.85 9.48
C CYS A 231 -12.05 15.69 8.53
N THR A 232 -10.93 16.28 8.94
CA THR A 232 -9.65 16.16 8.25
C THR A 232 -8.73 15.18 8.99
N CYS A 233 -7.80 14.57 8.25
CA CYS A 233 -6.79 13.69 8.84
C CYS A 233 -5.99 14.42 9.93
N GLU A 234 -5.59 15.67 9.65
CA GLU A 234 -4.84 16.52 10.58
C GLU A 234 -5.60 16.78 11.88
N ALA A 235 -6.89 17.13 11.80
CA ALA A 235 -7.72 17.37 12.98
C ALA A 235 -7.94 16.12 13.84
N GLN A 236 -7.96 14.94 13.23
CA GLN A 236 -8.04 13.65 13.94
C GLN A 236 -6.67 13.12 14.38
N GLY A 237 -5.58 13.87 14.16
CA GLY A 237 -4.22 13.46 14.51
C GLY A 237 -3.69 12.29 13.68
N VAL A 238 -4.24 12.08 12.47
CA VAL A 238 -3.78 11.09 11.50
C VAL A 238 -2.86 11.77 10.50
N GLU A 239 -1.61 11.37 10.49
CA GLU A 239 -0.54 11.97 9.70
C GLU A 239 -0.32 11.26 8.35
N CYS A 240 -0.86 10.05 8.16
CA CYS A 240 -0.65 9.26 6.94
C CYS A 240 -1.59 8.05 6.84
N GLY A 241 -1.55 7.37 5.69
CA GLY A 241 -2.20 6.08 5.48
C GLY A 241 -3.70 6.18 5.25
N ASN A 242 -4.43 5.11 5.58
CA ASN A 242 -5.89 5.08 5.51
C ASN A 242 -6.46 5.05 6.92
N ALA A 243 -7.41 5.93 7.21
CA ALA A 243 -8.11 5.98 8.48
C ALA A 243 -9.61 6.16 8.27
N THR A 244 -10.40 5.79 9.26
CA THR A 244 -11.83 6.13 9.29
C THR A 244 -11.97 7.50 9.93
N ILE A 245 -12.22 8.52 9.11
CA ILE A 245 -12.43 9.90 9.56
C ILE A 245 -13.92 10.17 9.49
N CYS A 246 -14.54 10.53 10.61
CA CYS A 246 -15.97 10.81 10.70
C CYS A 246 -16.86 9.69 10.08
N GLY A 247 -16.51 8.42 10.33
CA GLY A 247 -17.28 7.26 9.86
C GLY A 247 -17.03 6.83 8.42
N SER A 248 -16.22 7.57 7.65
CA SER A 248 -15.89 7.26 6.26
C SER A 248 -14.42 6.86 6.09
N PRO A 249 -14.07 5.90 5.21
CA PRO A 249 -12.69 5.62 4.86
C PRO A 249 -12.07 6.80 4.11
N THR A 250 -10.99 7.36 4.66
CA THR A 250 -10.29 8.52 4.11
C THR A 250 -8.81 8.19 3.91
N LEU A 251 -8.29 8.49 2.73
CA LEU A 251 -6.87 8.39 2.41
C LEU A 251 -6.16 9.67 2.87
N CYS A 252 -5.30 9.55 3.87
CA CYS A 252 -4.52 10.62 4.48
C CYS A 252 -3.13 10.80 3.85
N GLY A 253 -2.85 10.14 2.72
CA GLY A 253 -1.58 10.29 1.99
C GLY A 253 -0.39 9.54 2.60
N THR A 254 0.82 9.92 2.21
CA THR A 254 2.09 9.38 2.73
C THR A 254 2.78 10.41 3.62
N CYS A 255 3.72 9.96 4.47
CA CYS A 255 4.49 10.87 5.32
C CYS A 255 5.23 11.94 4.51
N GLN A 256 5.87 11.53 3.40
CA GLN A 256 6.57 12.46 2.52
C GLN A 256 5.61 13.49 1.87
N ALA A 257 4.40 13.05 1.46
CA ALA A 257 3.41 13.96 0.90
C ALA A 257 2.90 14.99 1.91
N ASN A 258 2.94 14.65 3.20
CA ASN A 258 2.50 15.50 4.32
C ASN A 258 3.66 16.27 4.98
N GLY A 259 4.81 16.38 4.30
CA GLY A 259 5.91 17.27 4.71
C GLY A 259 6.86 16.70 5.75
N PHE A 260 6.82 15.39 5.99
CA PHE A 260 7.88 14.70 6.74
C PHE A 260 9.09 14.45 5.85
N ASP A 261 10.27 14.49 6.45
CA ASP A 261 11.53 14.17 5.76
C ASP A 261 11.57 12.70 5.31
N ASP A 262 12.51 12.38 4.42
CA ASP A 262 12.74 11.00 3.98
C ASP A 262 13.11 10.10 5.19
N GLY A 263 12.61 8.85 5.19
CA GLY A 263 12.82 7.88 6.28
C GLY A 263 11.60 7.68 7.19
N PHE A 264 10.69 8.64 7.29
CA PHE A 264 9.44 8.44 8.02
C PHE A 264 8.52 7.47 7.29
N ARG A 265 8.02 6.45 8.01
CA ARG A 265 7.03 5.50 7.50
C ARG A 265 5.72 5.57 8.27
N CYS A 266 4.65 5.16 7.60
CA CYS A 266 3.32 5.19 8.18
C CYS A 266 3.05 3.96 9.05
N LEU A 267 2.88 4.15 10.36
CA LEU A 267 2.47 3.11 11.30
C LEU A 267 1.27 3.57 12.11
N GLY A 268 0.14 2.87 11.93
CA GLY A 268 -1.08 3.15 12.69
C GLY A 268 -1.64 4.57 12.49
N GLY A 269 -1.47 5.13 11.29
CA GLY A 269 -1.90 6.49 10.97
C GLY A 269 -0.93 7.58 11.43
N ARG A 270 0.24 7.22 11.97
CA ARG A 270 1.27 8.16 12.41
C ARG A 270 2.55 7.98 11.60
N CYS A 271 3.22 9.08 11.30
CA CYS A 271 4.54 9.07 10.69
C CYS A 271 5.57 8.87 11.78
N VAL A 272 6.15 7.68 11.79
CA VAL A 272 7.20 7.31 12.75
C VAL A 272 8.49 7.06 11.99
N CYS A 273 9.59 7.47 12.61
CA CYS A 273 10.90 7.20 12.06
C CYS A 273 11.29 5.70 12.24
N ALA A 274 10.77 5.03 13.28
CA ALA A 274 11.02 3.62 13.59
C ALA A 274 10.88 2.66 12.41
N ASP A 275 11.97 1.99 12.03
CA ASP A 275 11.99 0.89 11.06
C ASP A 275 11.54 -0.46 11.67
N GLN A 276 11.57 -1.53 10.86
CA GLN A 276 11.01 -2.84 11.24
C GLN A 276 11.87 -3.64 12.24
N PHE A 277 13.11 -3.22 12.46
CA PHE A 277 14.09 -3.86 13.32
C PHE A 277 14.03 -3.32 14.76
N GLU A 278 13.36 -2.19 14.95
CA GLU A 278 13.24 -1.54 16.25
C GLU A 278 12.39 -2.35 17.26
N ALA A 279 12.78 -2.42 18.54
CA ALA A 279 13.91 -1.73 19.17
C ALA A 279 15.23 -2.50 18.97
N ASN A 280 16.23 -1.94 18.28
CA ASN A 280 17.58 -2.54 18.14
C ASN A 280 18.72 -1.63 18.61
N ASP A 281 18.41 -0.70 19.52
CA ASP A 281 19.30 0.30 20.16
C ASP A 281 20.36 -0.24 21.13
N ASP A 282 20.31 -1.54 21.45
CA ASP A 282 21.15 -2.17 22.47
C ASP A 282 21.63 -3.55 21.99
N VAL A 283 22.85 -3.93 22.35
CA VAL A 283 23.44 -5.23 22.01
C VAL A 283 22.55 -6.43 22.43
N LYS A 284 21.74 -6.30 23.48
CA LYS A 284 20.82 -7.36 23.93
C LYS A 284 19.58 -7.49 23.04
N ASP A 285 19.22 -6.42 22.35
CA ASP A 285 18.06 -6.30 21.47
C ASP A 285 18.48 -6.34 19.98
N ALA A 286 19.74 -6.67 19.72
CA ALA A 286 20.30 -6.76 18.37
C ALA A 286 19.45 -7.64 17.45
N THR A 287 19.15 -7.12 16.27
CA THR A 287 18.35 -7.83 15.28
C THR A 287 19.16 -8.96 14.64
N LEU A 288 18.67 -10.20 14.76
CA LEU A 288 19.24 -11.35 14.04
C LEU A 288 18.82 -11.31 12.56
N LEU A 289 19.72 -10.86 11.70
CA LEU A 289 19.46 -10.75 10.27
C LEU A 289 19.51 -12.09 9.54
N CYS A 290 20.38 -12.98 10.00
CA CYS A 290 20.68 -14.20 9.27
C CYS A 290 21.29 -15.31 10.16
N GLY A 291 20.97 -16.56 9.83
CA GLY A 291 21.48 -17.77 10.49
C GLY A 291 20.38 -18.61 11.15
N PRO A 292 20.72 -19.56 12.04
CA PRO A 292 19.73 -20.43 12.67
C PRO A 292 18.66 -19.63 13.44
N GLY A 293 17.39 -19.78 13.05
CA GLY A 293 16.28 -19.04 13.64
C GLY A 293 15.92 -17.74 12.92
N ALA A 294 16.76 -17.27 11.99
CA ALA A 294 16.41 -16.20 11.06
C ALA A 294 15.68 -16.77 9.83
N GLY A 295 14.91 -15.92 9.13
CA GLY A 295 14.29 -16.27 7.84
C GLY A 295 15.29 -16.42 6.68
N SER A 296 16.54 -16.03 6.90
CA SER A 296 17.62 -15.97 5.89
C SER A 296 18.82 -16.85 6.28
N ASN A 297 19.47 -17.47 5.30
CA ASN A 297 20.54 -18.46 5.51
C ASN A 297 21.93 -17.96 5.03
N CYS A 298 22.88 -17.87 5.96
CA CYS A 298 24.30 -17.50 5.76
C CYS A 298 25.23 -18.59 6.31
N MET A 299 24.74 -19.83 6.41
CA MET A 299 25.52 -21.01 6.81
C MET A 299 26.34 -21.55 5.64
N GLN A 300 27.14 -20.68 5.01
CA GLN A 300 28.02 -20.96 3.87
C GLN A 300 29.29 -20.10 3.99
N ASP A 301 30.33 -20.42 3.23
CA ASP A 301 31.59 -19.65 3.26
C ASP A 301 31.43 -18.22 2.70
N PHE A 302 30.49 -18.05 1.77
CA PHE A 302 30.13 -16.79 1.14
C PHE A 302 28.64 -16.53 1.31
N TRP A 303 28.28 -15.28 1.57
CA TRP A 303 26.92 -14.85 1.82
C TRP A 303 26.82 -13.34 1.70
N GLY A 304 25.61 -12.83 1.54
CA GLY A 304 25.30 -11.41 1.52
C GLY A 304 23.92 -11.18 2.13
N VAL A 305 23.79 -10.11 2.89
CA VAL A 305 22.55 -9.63 3.49
C VAL A 305 22.46 -8.14 3.22
N GLU A 306 21.26 -7.69 2.86
CA GLU A 306 20.94 -6.28 2.65
C GLU A 306 19.74 -5.92 3.51
N VAL A 307 19.79 -4.78 4.18
CA VAL A 307 18.71 -4.26 5.01
C VAL A 307 18.51 -2.77 4.77
N GLN A 308 17.25 -2.35 4.82
CA GLN A 308 16.85 -0.95 4.75
C GLN A 308 16.35 -0.54 6.14
N ALA A 309 16.96 0.50 6.71
CA ALA A 309 16.82 0.89 8.10
C ALA A 309 16.92 2.41 8.29
N THR A 310 16.72 2.90 9.51
CA THR A 310 16.67 4.34 9.83
C THR A 310 17.30 4.65 11.18
N LEU A 311 18.09 5.72 11.24
CA LEU A 311 18.54 6.32 12.51
C LEU A 311 17.66 7.52 12.89
N HIS A 312 17.15 7.54 14.11
CA HIS A 312 16.14 8.47 14.62
C HIS A 312 16.73 9.74 15.22
N ASP A 313 17.87 9.62 15.90
CA ASP A 313 18.59 10.75 16.45
C ASP A 313 20.09 10.44 16.61
N SER A 314 20.85 11.43 17.08
CA SER A 314 22.32 11.36 17.15
C SER A 314 22.86 10.36 18.17
N GLN A 315 21.98 9.76 18.99
CA GLN A 315 22.29 8.74 19.98
C GLN A 315 21.73 7.38 19.57
N ASP A 316 21.07 7.30 18.42
CA ASP A 316 20.54 6.06 17.88
C ASP A 316 21.67 5.15 17.37
N LEU A 317 21.58 3.87 17.72
CA LEU A 317 22.57 2.85 17.47
C LEU A 317 21.89 1.57 17.02
N ASP A 318 21.95 1.27 15.74
CA ASP A 318 21.35 0.05 15.24
C ASP A 318 22.29 -1.15 15.39
N PHE A 319 21.92 -2.10 16.25
CA PHE A 319 22.66 -3.35 16.44
C PHE A 319 22.11 -4.49 15.57
N TYR A 320 22.98 -5.08 14.76
CA TYR A 320 22.69 -6.26 13.95
C TYR A 320 23.60 -7.43 14.28
N GLU A 321 23.04 -8.64 14.24
CA GLU A 321 23.77 -9.88 14.46
C GLU A 321 23.54 -10.87 13.31
N LEU A 322 24.61 -11.58 12.92
CA LEU A 322 24.55 -12.68 11.96
C LEU A 322 25.23 -13.91 12.56
N ARG A 323 24.61 -15.08 12.40
CA ARG A 323 25.18 -16.37 12.78
C ARG A 323 25.66 -17.08 11.52
N VAL A 324 26.97 -17.21 11.39
CA VAL A 324 27.64 -17.63 10.15
C VAL A 324 28.60 -18.78 10.42
N LEU A 325 28.90 -19.57 9.39
CA LEU A 325 29.99 -20.56 9.50
C LEU A 325 31.33 -19.83 9.66
N ASP A 326 32.15 -20.30 10.61
CA ASP A 326 33.56 -19.91 10.68
C ASP A 326 34.27 -20.36 9.40
N ALA A 327 34.82 -19.40 8.66
CA ALA A 327 35.49 -19.63 7.39
C ALA A 327 36.54 -18.51 7.17
N PRO A 328 37.60 -18.76 6.38
CA PRO A 328 38.68 -17.79 6.16
C PRO A 328 38.30 -16.71 5.13
N THR A 329 37.03 -16.33 5.04
CA THR A 329 36.57 -15.21 4.20
C THR A 329 36.55 -13.92 5.00
N PRO A 330 37.04 -12.79 4.42
CA PRO A 330 36.86 -11.48 5.01
C PRO A 330 35.37 -11.12 5.04
N ILE A 331 35.00 -10.28 6.00
CA ILE A 331 33.63 -9.77 6.16
C ILE A 331 33.65 -8.27 5.90
N ILE A 332 32.76 -7.82 5.03
CA ILE A 332 32.58 -6.43 4.63
C ILE A 332 31.21 -5.98 5.11
N ALA A 333 31.15 -4.82 5.76
CA ALA A 333 29.91 -4.11 6.04
C ALA A 333 29.96 -2.73 5.37
N GLN A 334 28.89 -2.35 4.68
CA GLN A 334 28.77 -1.10 3.97
C GLN A 334 27.41 -0.46 4.27
N ALA A 335 27.37 0.81 4.66
CA ALA A 335 26.14 1.56 4.88
C ALA A 335 26.02 2.68 3.84
N LEU A 336 25.11 2.49 2.88
CA LEU A 336 24.87 3.37 1.74
C LEU A 336 23.65 4.28 1.95
N GLY A 337 23.60 5.36 1.17
CA GLY A 337 22.43 6.24 1.01
C GLY A 337 22.14 7.12 2.22
N GLY A 338 21.34 8.18 2.05
CA GLY A 338 20.97 9.13 3.11
C GLY A 338 22.00 10.25 3.35
N PRO A 339 21.58 11.40 3.94
CA PRO A 339 22.48 12.50 4.26
C PRO A 339 23.25 12.25 5.57
N GLY A 340 24.54 12.58 5.62
CA GLY A 340 25.34 12.61 6.86
C GLY A 340 26.44 11.56 6.96
N ASP A 341 27.42 11.83 7.82
CA ASP A 341 28.54 10.93 8.09
C ASP A 341 28.10 9.84 9.08
N ARG A 342 28.59 8.61 8.89
CA ARG A 342 28.24 7.45 9.72
C ARG A 342 29.47 6.80 10.31
N LEU A 343 29.26 6.09 11.41
CA LEU A 343 30.25 5.18 11.97
C LEU A 343 29.73 3.75 11.81
N LEU A 344 30.56 2.91 11.21
CA LEU A 344 30.33 1.47 11.14
C LEU A 344 31.26 0.76 12.11
N PHE A 345 30.68 -0.09 12.95
CA PHE A 345 31.42 -0.96 13.85
C PHE A 345 31.21 -2.39 13.38
N LEU A 346 32.29 -3.11 13.16
CA LEU A 346 32.25 -4.50 12.72
C LEU A 346 33.15 -5.35 13.60
N THR A 347 32.61 -6.49 14.05
CA THR A 347 33.40 -7.47 14.78
C THR A 347 32.97 -8.90 14.48
N TYR A 348 33.84 -9.83 14.82
CA TYR A 348 33.61 -11.25 14.71
C TYR A 348 33.96 -11.95 16.02
N LEU A 349 33.02 -12.77 16.50
CA LEU A 349 33.20 -13.68 17.62
C LEU A 349 33.26 -15.11 17.10
N CYS A 350 34.28 -15.82 17.54
CA CYS A 350 34.48 -17.23 17.26
C CYS A 350 33.34 -18.10 17.84
N PRO A 351 33.20 -19.35 17.37
CA PRO A 351 32.19 -20.27 17.90
C PRO A 351 32.28 -20.52 19.42
N ASP A 352 33.47 -20.35 20.01
CA ASP A 352 33.70 -20.44 21.45
C ASP A 352 33.40 -19.13 22.22
N GLY A 353 32.96 -18.09 21.50
CA GLY A 353 32.64 -16.76 22.03
C GLY A 353 33.85 -15.83 22.20
N ARG A 354 35.07 -16.26 21.84
CA ARG A 354 36.26 -15.38 21.89
C ARG A 354 36.32 -14.42 20.70
N MET A 355 37.09 -13.36 20.86
CA MET A 355 37.35 -12.41 19.77
C MET A 355 38.08 -13.12 18.62
N GLY A 356 37.50 -13.06 17.42
CA GLY A 356 38.07 -13.57 16.18
C GLY A 356 38.43 -12.48 15.17
N LEU A 357 38.45 -11.21 15.57
CA LEU A 357 38.90 -10.09 14.75
C LEU A 357 40.44 -10.10 14.71
N ASP A 358 41.00 -10.33 13.52
CA ASP A 358 42.45 -10.47 13.27
C ASP A 358 43.04 -9.21 12.62
N GLU A 359 42.44 -8.76 11.51
CA GLU A 359 42.83 -7.54 10.80
C GLU A 359 41.60 -6.65 10.58
N CYS A 360 41.83 -5.34 10.50
CA CYS A 360 40.79 -4.31 10.46
C CYS A 360 41.18 -3.23 9.44
N SER A 361 40.26 -2.85 8.55
CA SER A 361 40.48 -1.79 7.56
C SER A 361 40.41 -0.37 8.13
N GLY A 362 39.84 -0.21 9.32
CA GLY A 362 39.70 1.07 10.03
C GLY A 362 40.58 1.12 11.28
N TRP A 363 40.05 1.68 12.38
CA TRP A 363 40.73 1.65 13.68
C TRP A 363 40.06 0.66 14.64
N GLU A 364 40.85 0.12 15.56
CA GLU A 364 40.34 -0.80 16.58
C GLU A 364 39.99 -0.07 17.87
N GLU A 365 38.81 -0.37 18.43
CA GLU A 365 38.41 0.09 19.76
C GLU A 365 37.77 -1.05 20.56
N VAL A 366 37.87 -1.01 21.89
CA VAL A 366 37.26 -2.01 22.77
C VAL A 366 36.07 -1.38 23.48
N ILE A 367 34.87 -1.87 23.17
CA ILE A 367 33.59 -1.42 23.73
C ILE A 367 33.00 -2.60 24.52
N ASP A 368 32.76 -2.40 25.82
CA ASP A 368 32.26 -3.45 26.73
C ASP A 368 33.02 -4.78 26.67
N GLY A 369 34.34 -4.70 26.45
CA GLY A 369 35.23 -5.86 26.39
C GLY A 369 35.22 -6.60 25.06
N THR A 370 34.49 -6.11 24.06
CA THR A 370 34.49 -6.62 22.68
C THR A 370 35.30 -5.65 21.80
N LYS A 371 36.25 -6.18 21.02
CA LYS A 371 37.03 -5.37 20.09
C LYS A 371 36.25 -5.19 18.79
N TYR A 372 36.08 -3.96 18.35
CA TYR A 372 35.44 -3.59 17.08
C TYR A 372 36.46 -2.96 16.14
N CYS A 373 36.31 -3.25 14.85
CA CYS A 373 36.88 -2.47 13.77
C CYS A 373 35.89 -1.36 13.44
N ILE A 374 36.33 -0.11 13.47
CA ILE A 374 35.48 1.06 13.29
C ILE A 374 35.95 1.84 12.07
N SER A 375 35.01 2.29 11.26
CA SER A 375 35.25 3.16 10.11
C SER A 375 34.27 4.34 10.12
N ASP A 376 34.77 5.52 9.80
CA ASP A 376 33.97 6.71 9.46
C ASP A 376 33.72 6.85 7.95
N ASP A 377 34.25 5.91 7.15
CA ASP A 377 33.87 5.73 5.76
C ASP A 377 32.59 4.86 5.65
N GLU A 378 31.96 4.87 4.47
CA GLU A 378 30.78 4.04 4.18
C GLU A 378 31.04 2.53 4.25
N VAL A 379 32.30 2.09 4.36
CA VAL A 379 32.71 0.68 4.32
C VAL A 379 33.67 0.37 5.48
N VAL A 380 33.49 -0.79 6.10
CA VAL A 380 34.44 -1.40 7.04
C VAL A 380 34.65 -2.88 6.68
N VAL A 381 35.89 -3.34 6.78
CA VAL A 381 36.27 -4.72 6.46
C VAL A 381 37.12 -5.31 7.59
N ILE A 382 36.86 -6.58 7.92
CA ILE A 382 37.68 -7.36 8.84
C ILE A 382 38.14 -8.66 8.23
N GLU A 383 39.35 -9.08 8.61
CA GLU A 383 39.73 -10.49 8.51
C GLU A 383 39.38 -11.20 9.82
N ARG A 384 38.76 -12.38 9.68
CA ARG A 384 38.44 -13.24 10.83
C ARG A 384 39.41 -14.39 10.96
N ARG A 385 39.85 -14.64 12.19
CA ARG A 385 40.70 -15.78 12.54
C ARG A 385 40.34 -16.29 13.94
N CYS A 386 39.90 -17.54 13.99
CA CYS A 386 39.77 -18.27 15.25
C CYS A 386 41.00 -19.12 15.50
N GLU A 387 41.45 -19.18 16.77
CA GLU A 387 42.42 -20.19 17.16
C GLU A 387 41.80 -21.57 16.92
N PRO A 388 42.50 -22.50 16.24
CA PRO A 388 41.98 -23.83 16.03
C PRO A 388 41.72 -24.48 17.39
N ASP A 389 40.47 -24.87 17.62
CA ASP A 389 40.04 -25.56 18.83
C ASP A 389 41.03 -26.68 19.18
N SER A 390 41.53 -26.67 20.42
CA SER A 390 42.32 -27.78 20.98
C SER A 390 41.55 -29.13 21.03
N THR A 391 40.26 -29.12 20.64
CA THR A 391 39.34 -30.26 20.64
C THR A 391 39.11 -30.93 19.28
N GLY A 392 39.68 -30.42 18.17
CA GLY A 392 39.80 -31.19 16.91
C GLY A 392 38.49 -31.77 16.34
N GLY A 393 37.37 -31.07 16.48
CA GLY A 393 36.10 -31.44 15.87
C GLY A 393 36.06 -31.06 14.37
N PRO A 394 35.47 -31.89 13.49
CA PRO A 394 35.45 -31.66 12.04
C PRO A 394 34.30 -30.76 11.54
N GLU A 395 33.49 -30.17 12.41
CA GLU A 395 32.38 -29.31 11.99
C GLU A 395 32.76 -27.83 12.10
N PRO A 396 32.57 -27.02 11.03
CA PRO A 396 32.77 -25.58 11.12
C PRO A 396 31.81 -25.02 12.17
N GLY A 397 32.38 -24.44 13.23
CA GLY A 397 31.58 -23.85 14.28
C GLY A 397 30.81 -22.63 13.76
N VAL A 398 29.70 -22.31 14.44
CA VAL A 398 28.92 -21.12 14.12
C VAL A 398 29.52 -19.94 14.87
N GLY A 399 30.13 -19.01 14.15
CA GLY A 399 30.57 -17.73 14.69
C GLY A 399 29.47 -16.67 14.65
N THR A 400 29.78 -15.50 15.21
CA THR A 400 28.85 -14.38 15.31
C THR A 400 29.48 -13.14 14.70
N VAL A 401 28.86 -12.58 13.68
CA VAL A 401 29.19 -11.25 13.16
C VAL A 401 28.28 -10.26 13.87
N ARG A 402 28.85 -9.14 14.34
CA ARG A 402 28.07 -8.02 14.84
C ARG A 402 28.42 -6.77 14.07
N VAL A 403 27.38 -6.07 13.67
CA VAL A 403 27.48 -4.78 12.98
C VAL A 403 26.69 -3.75 13.78
N ILE A 404 27.29 -2.58 13.97
CA ILE A 404 26.61 -1.42 14.57
C ILE A 404 26.66 -0.30 13.55
N VAL A 405 25.52 0.33 13.30
CA VAL A 405 25.44 1.56 12.51
C VAL A 405 25.09 2.69 13.46
N SER A 406 25.90 3.75 13.43
CA SER A 406 25.70 4.96 14.24
C SER A 406 25.81 6.18 13.37
N ALA A 407 25.12 7.25 13.76
CA ALA A 407 25.37 8.57 13.21
C ALA A 407 26.67 9.18 13.75
N ASN A 408 27.46 9.84 12.90
CA ASN A 408 28.61 10.66 13.32
C ASN A 408 28.19 12.14 13.48
N GLN A 409 27.41 12.66 12.52
CA GLN A 409 26.82 13.99 12.58
C GLN A 409 25.42 13.95 11.96
N LEU A 410 24.41 14.44 12.69
CA LEU A 410 23.04 14.54 12.18
C LEU A 410 22.58 15.98 12.05
N ASP A 411 22.05 16.32 10.88
CA ASP A 411 21.24 17.51 10.60
C ASP A 411 19.79 17.07 10.31
N GLY A 412 19.05 16.57 11.32
CA GLY A 412 17.70 16.02 11.07
C GLY A 412 17.14 15.10 12.16
N THR A 413 15.97 14.50 11.88
CA THR A 413 15.22 13.64 12.82
C THR A 413 14.91 12.23 12.28
N CYS A 414 15.39 11.90 11.08
CA CYS A 414 15.23 10.58 10.48
C CYS A 414 16.22 10.35 9.33
N PHE A 415 17.09 9.36 9.44
CA PHE A 415 18.18 9.13 8.48
C PHE A 415 18.10 7.72 7.90
N PRO A 416 17.50 7.55 6.71
CA PRO A 416 17.43 6.25 6.08
C PRO A 416 18.81 5.80 5.61
N TYR A 417 19.06 4.50 5.71
CA TYR A 417 20.25 3.86 5.18
C TYR A 417 19.98 2.45 4.66
N GLU A 418 20.84 2.04 3.75
CA GLU A 418 20.93 0.67 3.28
C GLU A 418 22.22 0.04 3.81
N LEU A 419 22.09 -0.99 4.64
CA LEU A 419 23.23 -1.73 5.15
C LEU A 419 23.39 -3.05 4.37
N GLN A 420 24.55 -3.20 3.75
CA GLN A 420 24.99 -4.41 3.06
C GLN A 420 26.09 -5.08 3.88
N ILE A 421 25.94 -6.36 4.17
CA ILE A 421 26.94 -7.16 4.89
C ILE A 421 27.21 -8.43 4.09
N LEU A 422 28.47 -8.68 3.71
CA LEU A 422 28.82 -9.84 2.90
C LEU A 422 30.17 -10.44 3.27
N ALA A 423 30.31 -11.74 2.99
CA ALA A 423 31.57 -12.46 3.05
C ALA A 423 31.92 -13.00 1.67
N SER A 424 33.13 -12.70 1.17
CA SER A 424 33.55 -13.05 -0.19
C SER A 424 35.08 -13.20 -0.31
N TYR A 425 35.53 -14.06 -1.22
CA TYR A 425 36.95 -14.23 -1.57
C TYR A 425 37.44 -13.26 -2.68
N GLN A 426 36.52 -12.51 -3.31
CA GLN A 426 36.81 -11.80 -4.56
C GLN A 426 37.22 -10.34 -4.41
N ILE A 427 37.26 -9.82 -3.19
CA ILE A 427 37.56 -8.42 -2.94
C ILE A 427 38.92 -8.35 -2.26
N GLU A 428 39.91 -7.83 -3.00
CA GLU A 428 41.12 -7.28 -2.38
C GLU A 428 40.68 -6.10 -1.52
N LEU A 429 41.11 -6.09 -0.26
CA LEU A 429 40.78 -5.04 0.71
C LEU A 429 41.07 -3.66 0.10
N PRO A 430 40.13 -2.70 0.15
CA PRO A 430 40.35 -1.37 -0.40
C PRO A 430 41.44 -0.67 0.42
N GLY A 431 42.66 -0.60 -0.14
CA GLY A 431 43.81 0.10 0.42
C GLY A 431 44.80 -0.83 1.14
N ASP A 432 46.08 -0.68 0.82
CA ASP A 432 47.18 -1.40 1.48
C ASP A 432 47.10 -1.21 3.01
N PHE A 433 47.15 -2.33 3.76
CA PHE A 433 47.21 -2.39 5.22
C PHE A 433 48.26 -1.48 5.88
#